data_AF-A0A3M6FS00-F1
#
_entry.id   AF-A0A3M6FS00-F1
#
_cell.length_a   1.000
_cell.length_b   1.000
_cell.length_c   1.000
_cell.angle_alpha   90.00
_cell.angle_beta   90.00
_cell.angle_gamma   90.00
#
_symmetry.space_group_name_H-M   'P 1'
#
loop_
_entity.id
_entity.type
_entity.pdbx_description
1 polymer ?
#
loop_
_entity_poly.entity_id
_entity_poly.type
_entity_poly.pdbx_seq_one_letter_code
_entity_poly.pdbx_strand_id
1 'polypeptide(L)'
;MRRKQMPPRLIDQALSAYAGRARIETRRELASGFAQEGFGLNETQLVCMLFSPFVNQGDGLESFLRRCHPGMLVALPDLHKVLSGSTAPDQVMQWLVDISGLSLQSLQNLYGKQRVNFDDPHSIIARIRAADPDKRRIMTVDPATGQAVVEMLSGR
;
A
#
# COMPACT_ATOMS: atom_id res chain seq x y z
N MET A 1 11.36 -11.12 10.63
CA MET A 1 11.27 -11.80 11.94
C MET A 1 12.57 -12.48 12.34
N ARG A 2 13.12 -13.40 11.51
CA ARG A 2 14.45 -14.02 11.78
C ARG A 2 15.61 -13.02 11.85
N ARG A 3 15.69 -12.08 10.91
CA ARG A 3 16.68 -10.97 10.95
C ARG A 3 16.55 -10.10 12.20
N LYS A 4 15.32 -9.93 12.72
CA LYS A 4 15.06 -9.24 13.99
C LYS A 4 15.30 -10.12 15.22
N GLN A 5 15.96 -11.27 15.06
CA GLN A 5 16.30 -12.23 16.11
C GLN A 5 15.09 -12.67 16.96
N MET A 6 13.88 -12.70 16.38
CA MET A 6 12.70 -13.14 17.11
C MET A 6 12.81 -14.64 17.47
N PRO A 7 12.43 -15.05 18.69
CA PRO A 7 12.39 -16.44 19.10
C PRO A 7 11.62 -17.32 18.10
N PRO A 8 12.13 -18.50 17.70
CA PRO A 8 11.48 -19.36 16.70
C PRO A 8 10.00 -19.64 17.00
N ARG A 9 9.68 -19.92 18.27
CA ARG A 9 8.28 -20.13 18.72
C ARG A 9 7.33 -18.98 18.37
N LEU A 10 7.79 -17.72 18.41
CA LEU A 10 6.97 -16.56 18.08
C LEU A 10 6.81 -16.39 16.57
N ILE A 11 7.83 -16.79 15.81
CA ILE A 11 7.74 -16.85 14.34
C ILE A 11 6.73 -17.90 13.94
N ASP A 12 6.82 -19.10 14.51
CA ASP A 12 5.89 -20.20 14.22
C ASP A 12 4.47 -19.85 14.63
N GLN A 13 4.29 -19.22 15.80
CA GLN A 13 3.00 -18.72 16.25
C GLN A 13 2.41 -17.70 15.25
N ALA A 14 3.20 -16.72 14.80
CA ALA A 14 2.75 -15.72 13.83
C ALA A 14 2.42 -16.35 12.47
N LEU A 15 3.25 -17.28 11.98
CA LEU A 15 3.01 -17.98 10.72
C LEU A 15 1.83 -18.94 10.79
N SER A 16 1.56 -19.54 11.94
CA SER A 16 0.42 -20.44 12.15
C SER A 16 -0.91 -19.77 11.84
N ALA A 17 -0.98 -18.43 11.96
CA ALA A 17 -2.14 -17.64 11.61
C ALA A 17 -2.46 -17.64 10.10
N TYR A 18 -1.52 -18.03 9.26
CA TYR A 18 -1.63 -18.12 7.80
C TYR A 18 -1.50 -19.57 7.29
N ALA A 19 -1.52 -20.56 8.19
CA ALA A 19 -1.37 -21.96 7.83
C ALA A 19 -2.63 -22.47 7.12
N GLY A 20 -2.53 -22.57 5.78
CA GLY A 20 -3.58 -23.10 4.92
C GLY A 20 -4.65 -22.07 4.53
N ARG A 21 -5.44 -22.42 3.50
CA ARG A 21 -6.43 -21.52 2.89
C ARG A 21 -7.47 -21.01 3.89
N ALA A 22 -8.00 -21.87 4.76
CA ALA A 22 -9.03 -21.48 5.73
C ALA A 22 -8.55 -20.37 6.69
N ARG A 23 -7.32 -20.48 7.21
CA ARG A 23 -6.78 -19.46 8.12
C ARG A 23 -6.46 -18.16 7.40
N ILE A 24 -6.01 -18.23 6.15
CA ILE A 24 -5.84 -17.06 5.30
C ILE A 24 -7.18 -16.34 5.11
N GLU A 25 -8.25 -17.09 4.87
CA GLU A 25 -9.59 -16.50 4.70
C GLU A 25 -10.08 -15.83 5.99
N THR A 26 -9.96 -16.49 7.15
CA THR A 26 -10.28 -15.88 8.45
C THR A 26 -9.47 -14.60 8.70
N ARG A 27 -8.20 -14.56 8.26
CA ARG A 27 -7.38 -13.35 8.37
C ARG A 27 -7.84 -12.24 7.43
N ARG A 28 -8.29 -12.60 6.23
CA ARG A 28 -8.88 -11.65 5.29
C ARG A 28 -10.17 -11.05 5.85
N GLU A 29 -11.07 -11.87 6.39
CA GLU A 29 -12.29 -11.42 7.04
C GLU A 29 -12.01 -10.46 8.20
N LEU A 30 -11.06 -10.80 9.09
CA LEU A 30 -10.64 -9.92 10.18
C LEU A 30 -10.09 -8.60 9.65
N ALA A 31 -9.23 -8.63 8.64
CA ALA A 31 -8.67 -7.41 8.04
C ALA A 31 -9.74 -6.53 7.40
N SER A 32 -10.70 -7.12 6.68
CA SER A 32 -11.84 -6.43 6.11
C SER A 32 -12.73 -5.80 7.18
N GLY A 33 -12.99 -6.51 8.29
CA GLY A 33 -13.72 -5.96 9.43
C GLY A 33 -13.02 -4.74 10.03
N PHE A 34 -11.72 -4.83 10.32
CA PHE A 34 -10.94 -3.71 10.84
C PHE A 34 -10.92 -2.50 9.89
N ALA A 35 -10.78 -2.73 8.59
CA ALA A 35 -10.76 -1.65 7.60
C ALA A 35 -12.12 -0.96 7.49
N GLN A 36 -13.21 -1.73 7.52
CA GLN A 36 -14.56 -1.20 7.46
C GLN A 36 -14.90 -0.40 8.72
N GLU A 37 -14.61 -0.92 9.91
CA GLU A 37 -14.91 -0.27 11.18
C GLU A 37 -14.03 0.97 11.42
N GLY A 38 -12.74 0.89 11.11
CA GLY A 38 -11.78 1.96 11.37
C GLY A 38 -11.77 3.06 10.32
N PHE A 39 -12.03 2.72 9.06
CA PHE A 39 -11.82 3.62 7.92
C PHE A 39 -12.98 3.67 6.92
N GLY A 40 -14.03 2.86 7.11
CA GLY A 40 -15.13 2.76 6.15
C GLY A 40 -14.72 2.16 4.80
N LEU A 41 -13.58 1.46 4.74
CA LEU A 41 -13.01 0.91 3.50
C LEU A 41 -13.30 -0.58 3.37
N ASN A 42 -13.63 -1.01 2.16
CA ASN A 42 -13.75 -2.42 1.81
C ASN A 42 -12.48 -2.98 1.15
N GLU A 43 -12.40 -4.30 0.99
CA GLU A 43 -11.23 -4.98 0.40
C GLU A 43 -10.90 -4.46 -1.00
N THR A 44 -11.89 -4.20 -1.84
CA THR A 44 -11.68 -3.67 -3.19
C THR A 44 -10.94 -2.33 -3.17
N GLN A 45 -11.33 -1.44 -2.26
CA GLN A 45 -10.69 -0.13 -2.10
C GLN A 45 -9.29 -0.23 -1.50
N LEU A 46 -9.06 -1.17 -0.57
CA LEU A 46 -7.71 -1.47 -0.06
C LEU A 46 -6.78 -2.00 -1.15
N VAL A 47 -7.30 -2.90 -2.00
CA VAL A 47 -6.55 -3.41 -3.16
C VAL A 47 -6.25 -2.26 -4.11
N CYS A 48 -7.21 -1.42 -4.45
CA CYS A 48 -6.98 -0.22 -5.27
C CYS A 48 -5.87 0.67 -4.69
N MET A 49 -5.87 0.90 -3.37
CA MET A 49 -4.84 1.65 -2.68
C MET A 49 -3.44 1.01 -2.80
N LEU A 50 -3.35 -0.32 -2.65
CA LEU A 50 -2.09 -1.07 -2.82
C LEU A 50 -1.50 -0.91 -4.23
N PHE A 51 -2.36 -0.92 -5.26
CA PHE A 51 -1.91 -0.69 -6.63
C PHE A 51 -1.55 0.78 -6.89
N SER A 52 -2.17 1.72 -6.16
CA SER A 52 -2.03 3.17 -6.39
C SER A 52 -2.09 3.53 -7.88
N PRO A 53 -3.20 3.20 -8.57
CA PRO A 53 -3.24 3.23 -10.04
C PRO A 53 -3.34 4.64 -10.62
N PHE A 54 -3.77 5.62 -9.84
CA PHE A 54 -4.16 6.94 -10.37
C PHE A 54 -3.01 7.95 -10.41
N VAL A 55 -1.96 7.80 -9.60
CA VAL A 55 -0.80 8.70 -9.59
C VAL A 55 0.05 8.56 -10.86
N ASN A 56 1.02 9.45 -11.04
CA ASN A 56 1.91 9.48 -12.21
C ASN A 56 1.11 9.56 -13.53
N GLN A 57 0.06 10.38 -13.57
CA GLN A 57 -0.85 10.47 -14.73
C GLN A 57 -1.49 9.12 -15.10
N GLY A 58 -1.73 8.27 -14.10
CA GLY A 58 -2.41 6.99 -14.29
C GLY A 58 -1.55 5.90 -14.91
N ASP A 59 -0.22 6.01 -14.86
CA ASP A 59 0.71 5.01 -15.42
C ASP A 59 0.42 3.57 -14.95
N GLY A 60 -0.04 3.41 -13.70
CA GLY A 60 -0.42 2.11 -13.14
C GLY A 60 -1.82 1.63 -13.50
N LEU A 61 -2.65 2.46 -14.14
CA LEU A 61 -4.09 2.22 -14.29
C LEU A 61 -4.38 1.02 -15.19
N GLU A 62 -3.77 0.93 -16.37
CA GLU A 62 -4.00 -0.20 -17.27
C GLU A 62 -3.62 -1.53 -16.62
N SER A 63 -2.47 -1.58 -15.94
CA SER A 63 -1.99 -2.78 -15.24
C SER A 63 -2.94 -3.21 -14.12
N PHE A 64 -3.47 -2.25 -13.37
CA PHE A 64 -4.47 -2.50 -12.35
C PHE A 64 -5.76 -3.07 -12.95
N LEU A 65 -6.28 -2.46 -14.03
CA LEU A 65 -7.48 -2.94 -14.72
C LEU A 65 -7.28 -4.37 -15.26
N ARG A 66 -6.17 -4.66 -15.95
CA ARG A 66 -5.88 -6.01 -16.47
C ARG A 66 -5.90 -7.08 -15.39
N ARG A 67 -5.42 -6.75 -14.19
CA ARG A 67 -5.28 -7.70 -13.09
C ARG A 67 -6.54 -7.84 -12.24
N CYS A 68 -7.23 -6.75 -11.99
CA CYS A 68 -8.31 -6.69 -10.99
C CYS A 68 -9.69 -6.47 -11.62
N HIS A 69 -9.78 -5.74 -12.74
CA HIS A 69 -11.05 -5.32 -13.35
C HIS A 69 -11.01 -5.36 -14.89
N PRO A 70 -10.76 -6.55 -15.50
CA PRO A 70 -10.47 -6.65 -16.93
C PRO A 70 -11.63 -6.15 -17.81
N GLY A 71 -12.88 -6.28 -17.35
CA GLY A 71 -14.06 -5.76 -18.04
C GLY A 71 -14.08 -4.24 -18.20
N MET A 72 -13.35 -3.50 -17.36
CA MET A 72 -13.30 -2.03 -17.41
C MET A 72 -12.19 -1.49 -18.32
N LEU A 73 -11.36 -2.35 -18.90
CA LEU A 73 -10.32 -1.93 -19.85
C LEU A 73 -10.88 -1.17 -21.06
N VAL A 74 -12.10 -1.50 -21.49
CA VAL A 74 -12.79 -0.80 -22.59
C VAL A 74 -12.99 0.69 -22.31
N ALA A 75 -13.12 1.06 -21.03
CA ALA A 75 -13.35 2.43 -20.59
C ALA A 75 -12.05 3.16 -20.20
N LEU A 76 -10.87 2.55 -20.39
CA LEU A 76 -9.57 3.16 -20.04
C LEU A 76 -9.41 4.61 -20.58
N PRO A 77 -9.76 4.93 -21.84
CA PRO A 77 -9.66 6.31 -22.32
C PRO A 77 -10.55 7.28 -21.55
N ASP A 78 -11.78 6.87 -21.20
CA ASP A 78 -12.72 7.71 -20.46
C ASP A 78 -12.32 7.84 -18.99
N LEU A 79 -11.75 6.79 -18.38
CA LEU A 79 -11.15 6.89 -17.04
C LEU A 79 -10.05 7.96 -17.01
N HIS A 80 -9.16 7.99 -18.00
CA HIS A 80 -8.14 9.03 -18.11
C HIS A 80 -8.74 10.43 -18.29
N LYS A 81 -9.80 10.59 -19.10
CA LYS A 81 -10.50 11.89 -19.23
C LYS A 81 -11.05 12.38 -17.90
N VAL A 82 -11.72 11.51 -17.15
CA VAL A 82 -12.30 11.87 -15.84
C VAL A 82 -11.20 12.27 -14.86
N LEU A 83 -10.11 11.50 -14.81
CA LEU A 83 -8.97 11.75 -13.92
C LEU A 83 -8.20 13.02 -14.29
N SER A 84 -8.19 13.43 -15.57
CA SER A 84 -7.59 14.69 -16.01
C SER A 84 -8.51 15.91 -15.83
N GLY A 85 -9.75 15.72 -15.38
CA GLY A 85 -10.72 16.80 -15.15
C GLY A 85 -11.71 17.05 -16.30
N SER A 86 -11.65 16.25 -17.36
CA SER A 86 -12.61 16.32 -18.47
C SER A 86 -13.91 15.59 -18.15
N THR A 87 -14.99 15.97 -18.85
CA THR A 87 -16.28 15.28 -18.75
C THR A 87 -16.25 13.92 -19.43
N ALA A 88 -16.92 12.95 -18.82
CA ALA A 88 -17.14 11.61 -19.37
C ALA A 88 -18.48 11.06 -18.85
N PRO A 89 -18.92 9.86 -19.26
CA PRO A 89 -20.17 9.28 -18.78
C PRO A 89 -20.22 9.13 -17.25
N ASP A 90 -21.38 9.42 -16.65
CA ASP A 90 -21.60 9.34 -15.19
C ASP A 90 -21.21 7.98 -14.60
N GLN A 91 -21.43 6.90 -15.34
CA GLN A 91 -21.07 5.55 -14.93
C GLN A 91 -19.56 5.38 -14.71
N VAL A 92 -18.72 6.05 -15.50
CA VAL A 92 -17.25 6.01 -15.37
C VAL A 92 -16.81 6.77 -14.13
N MET A 93 -17.44 7.93 -13.88
CA MET A 93 -17.18 8.75 -12.68
C MET A 93 -17.57 8.00 -11.41
N GLN A 94 -18.76 7.38 -11.39
CA GLN A 94 -19.24 6.59 -10.26
C GLN A 94 -18.32 5.39 -10.00
N TRP A 95 -17.93 4.67 -11.06
CA TRP A 95 -17.03 3.54 -10.93
C TRP A 95 -15.68 3.92 -10.28
N LEU A 96 -15.11 5.07 -10.66
CA LEU A 96 -13.87 5.59 -10.06
C LEU A 96 -14.02 5.89 -8.57
N VAL A 97 -15.16 6.46 -8.15
CA VAL A 97 -15.45 6.72 -6.74
C VAL A 97 -15.60 5.40 -5.98
N ASP A 98 -16.37 4.46 -6.50
CA ASP A 98 -16.65 3.19 -5.83
C ASP A 98 -15.39 2.34 -5.65
N ILE A 99 -14.56 2.23 -6.70
CA ILE A 99 -13.36 1.40 -6.70
C ILE A 99 -12.26 1.95 -5.78
N SER A 100 -12.20 3.27 -5.61
CA SER A 100 -11.14 3.94 -4.85
C SER A 100 -11.55 4.29 -3.43
N GLY A 101 -12.86 4.49 -3.18
CA GLY A 101 -13.36 5.09 -1.96
C GLY A 101 -13.06 6.59 -1.84
N LEU A 102 -12.59 7.23 -2.93
CA LEU A 102 -12.18 8.63 -2.94
C LEU A 102 -13.15 9.48 -3.76
N SER A 103 -13.29 10.75 -3.37
CA SER A 103 -14.04 11.71 -4.17
C SER A 103 -13.34 11.95 -5.51
N LEU A 104 -14.13 12.31 -6.53
CA LEU A 104 -13.60 12.58 -7.86
C LEU A 104 -12.53 13.70 -7.85
N GLN A 105 -12.76 14.75 -7.07
CA GLN A 105 -11.79 15.83 -6.89
C GLN A 105 -10.46 15.33 -6.29
N SER A 106 -10.51 14.38 -5.35
CA SER A 106 -9.30 13.79 -4.76
C SER A 106 -8.54 12.96 -5.80
N LEU A 107 -9.26 12.19 -6.62
CA LEU A 107 -8.67 11.39 -7.69
C LEU A 107 -7.99 12.27 -8.76
N GLN A 108 -8.65 13.35 -9.18
CA GLN A 108 -8.08 14.32 -10.12
C GLN A 108 -6.82 14.99 -9.55
N ASN A 109 -6.84 15.34 -8.27
CA ASN A 109 -5.66 15.86 -7.58
C ASN A 109 -4.52 14.82 -7.50
N LEU A 110 -4.83 13.55 -7.27
CA LEU A 110 -3.83 12.47 -7.24
C LEU A 110 -3.25 12.19 -8.63
N TYR A 111 -4.05 12.36 -9.69
CA TYR A 111 -3.65 12.10 -11.06
C TYR A 111 -2.41 12.87 -11.49
N GLY A 112 -2.33 14.15 -11.12
CA GLY A 112 -1.15 14.99 -11.36
C GLY A 112 0.02 14.78 -10.38
N LYS A 113 -0.15 13.98 -9.31
CA LYS A 113 0.88 13.77 -8.29
C LYS A 113 1.79 12.61 -8.65
N GLN A 114 3.01 12.67 -8.14
CA GLN A 114 3.99 11.61 -8.28
C GLN A 114 3.93 10.63 -7.11
N ARG A 115 4.29 9.38 -7.34
CA ARG A 115 4.56 8.43 -6.26
C ARG A 115 5.66 8.97 -5.35
N VAL A 116 5.44 8.84 -4.05
CA VAL A 116 6.46 9.17 -3.07
C VAL A 116 7.60 8.17 -3.19
N ASN A 117 8.80 8.68 -3.48
CA ASN A 117 10.02 7.90 -3.34
C ASN A 117 10.45 7.92 -1.86
N PHE A 118 10.21 6.82 -1.16
CA PHE A 118 10.58 6.69 0.25
C PHE A 118 12.08 6.53 0.49
N ASP A 119 12.86 6.24 -0.56
CA ASP A 119 14.31 6.12 -0.52
C ASP A 119 15.01 7.44 -0.85
N ASP A 120 14.27 8.48 -1.27
CA ASP A 120 14.82 9.81 -1.47
C ASP A 120 15.23 10.41 -0.11
N PRO A 121 16.55 10.58 0.16
CA PRO A 121 17.05 11.09 1.43
C PRO A 121 16.67 12.55 1.69
N HIS A 122 16.28 13.29 0.65
CA HIS A 122 15.88 14.69 0.74
C HIS A 122 14.37 14.88 0.90
N SER A 123 13.58 13.80 0.80
CA SER A 123 12.13 13.87 0.99
C SER A 123 11.77 14.32 2.41
N ILE A 124 10.64 15.02 2.55
CA ILE A 124 10.10 15.41 3.87
C ILE A 124 9.93 14.18 4.76
N ILE A 125 9.49 13.05 4.19
CA ILE A 125 9.34 11.79 4.93
C ILE A 125 10.69 11.25 5.40
N ALA A 126 11.75 11.30 4.58
CA ALA A 126 13.08 10.92 5.03
C ALA A 126 13.58 11.81 6.18
N ARG A 127 13.31 13.11 6.12
CA ARG A 127 13.64 14.06 7.22
C ARG A 127 12.87 13.75 8.50
N ILE A 128 11.56 13.49 8.41
CA ILE A 128 10.73 13.09 9.56
C ILE A 128 11.24 11.77 10.15
N ARG A 129 11.52 10.78 9.28
CA ARG A 129 12.10 9.50 9.69
C ARG A 129 13.50 9.64 10.29
N ALA A 130 14.30 10.61 9.88
CA ALA A 130 15.63 10.83 10.46
C ALA A 130 15.55 11.47 11.86
N ALA A 131 14.50 12.25 12.10
CA ALA A 131 14.19 12.87 13.39
C ALA A 131 13.36 11.96 14.32
N ASP A 132 13.08 10.72 13.94
CA ASP A 132 12.33 9.75 14.75
C ASP A 132 13.09 9.46 16.06
N PRO A 133 12.56 9.88 17.24
CA PRO A 133 13.24 9.69 18.51
C PRO A 133 13.36 8.21 18.91
N ASP A 134 12.55 7.33 18.31
CA ASP A 134 12.58 5.89 18.53
C ASP A 134 13.55 5.16 17.59
N LYS A 135 14.28 5.89 16.72
CA LYS A 135 15.41 5.35 15.97
C LYS A 135 16.69 5.36 16.78
N ARG A 136 17.18 4.17 17.11
CA ARG A 136 18.47 3.98 17.77
C ARG A 136 19.42 3.22 16.85
N ARG A 137 20.64 3.73 16.71
CA ARG A 137 21.75 2.97 16.12
C ARG A 137 22.28 2.03 17.19
N ILE A 138 22.25 0.73 16.92
CA ILE A 138 22.87 -0.27 17.78
C ILE A 138 24.07 -0.89 17.06
N MET A 139 25.07 -1.26 17.83
CA MET A 139 26.15 -2.13 17.38
C MET A 139 25.62 -3.56 17.46
N THR A 140 25.56 -4.25 16.32
CA THR A 140 25.28 -5.68 16.26
C THR A 140 26.49 -6.38 15.65
N VAL A 141 26.69 -7.66 15.97
CA VAL A 141 27.72 -8.47 15.32
C VAL A 141 27.04 -9.25 14.19
N ASP A 142 27.56 -9.12 12.98
CA ASP A 142 27.11 -9.92 11.84
C ASP A 142 27.43 -11.39 12.11
N PRO A 143 26.42 -12.28 12.19
CA PRO A 143 26.63 -13.68 12.51
C PRO A 143 27.37 -14.46 11.42
N ALA A 144 27.45 -13.95 10.18
CA ALA A 144 28.18 -14.61 9.08
C ALA A 144 29.66 -14.22 9.05
N THR A 145 30.00 -12.98 9.41
CA THR A 145 31.36 -12.43 9.27
C THR A 145 32.06 -12.17 10.62
N GLY A 146 31.31 -12.17 11.72
CA GLY A 146 31.82 -11.84 13.05
C GLY A 146 32.17 -10.36 13.24
N GLN A 147 31.90 -9.51 12.25
CA GLN A 147 32.24 -8.08 12.31
C GLN A 147 31.16 -7.27 13.00
N ALA A 148 31.56 -6.21 13.71
CA ALA A 148 30.64 -5.23 14.24
C ALA A 148 30.02 -4.41 13.11
N VAL A 149 28.71 -4.42 13.00
CA VAL A 149 27.92 -3.66 12.03
C VAL A 149 26.97 -2.73 12.77
N VAL A 150 26.89 -1.48 12.32
CA VAL A 150 25.88 -0.53 12.80
C VAL A 150 24.54 -0.91 12.19
N GLU A 151 23.59 -1.38 13.01
CA GLU A 151 22.21 -1.59 12.56
C GLU A 151 21.30 -0.50 13.12
N MET A 152 20.42 0.02 12.28
CA MET A 152 19.43 1.00 12.68
C MET A 152 18.18 0.26 13.15
N LEU A 153 17.91 0.28 14.45
CA LEU A 153 16.64 -0.18 15.01
C LEU A 153 15.67 1.00 15.02
N SER A 154 14.52 0.83 14.37
CA SER A 154 13.38 1.73 14.46
C SER A 154 12.31 1.02 15.28
N GLY A 155 11.92 1.59 16.42
CA GLY A 155 10.87 1.04 17.26
C GLY A 155 9.48 1.50 16.82
N ARG A 156 8.75 0.67 16.06
CA ARG A 156 7.28 0.51 16.09
C ARG A 156 6.94 -0.93 15.71
#